data_AF-A0A1X6MTV4-F1
#
_entry.id   AF-A0A1X6MTV4-F1
#
_cell.length_a   1.000
_cell.length_b   1.000
_cell.length_c   1.000
_cell.angle_alpha   90.00
_cell.angle_beta   90.00
_cell.angle_gamma   90.00
#
_symmetry.space_group_name_H-M   'P 1'
#
loop_
_entity.id
_entity.type
_entity.pdbx_description
1 polymer ?
#
loop_
_entity_poly.entity_id
_entity_poly.type
_entity_poly.pdbx_seq_one_letter_code
_entity_poly.pdbx_strand_id
1 'polypeptide(L)'
;MWWVNARDVEQLWKDRFTYLYREEDNFIFPITIHPDVSGRLHVLLMLEHFIEWINTHANVHWVCMADMAREFREENPPPAGARMPRGMEAA
;
A
#
# COMPACT_ATOMS: atom_id res chain seq x y z
N MET A 1 10.08 16.05 -20.18
CA MET A 1 10.43 16.08 -18.75
C MET A 1 9.12 15.93 -17.99
N TRP A 2 8.82 14.73 -17.50
CA TRP A 2 7.52 14.45 -16.86
C TRP A 2 7.56 14.92 -15.42
N TRP A 3 6.96 16.07 -15.16
CA TRP A 3 6.70 16.58 -13.82
C TRP A 3 5.18 16.73 -13.67
N VAL A 4 4.65 16.23 -12.56
CA VAL A 4 3.24 16.37 -12.16
C VAL A 4 3.24 16.98 -10.77
N ASN A 5 2.25 17.83 -10.47
CA ASN A 5 2.15 18.49 -9.18
C ASN A 5 1.94 17.45 -8.07
N ALA A 6 2.69 17.57 -6.97
CA ALA A 6 2.56 16.66 -5.83
C ALA A 6 1.15 16.66 -5.21
N ARG A 7 0.43 17.79 -5.24
CA ARG A 7 -0.95 17.87 -4.75
C ARG A 7 -1.93 17.05 -5.58
N ASP A 8 -1.72 16.98 -6.90
CA ASP A 8 -2.57 16.15 -7.76
C ASP A 8 -2.31 14.66 -7.50
N VAL A 9 -1.05 14.29 -7.23
CA VAL A 9 -0.68 12.92 -6.84
C VAL A 9 -1.26 12.55 -5.48
N GLU A 10 -1.19 13.46 -4.51
CA GLU A 10 -1.81 13.29 -3.18
C GLU A 10 -3.31 13.03 -3.29
N GLN A 11 -4.01 13.82 -4.12
CA GLN A 11 -5.45 13.68 -4.32
C GLN A 11 -5.77 12.32 -4.97
N LEU A 12 -5.00 11.90 -5.99
CA LEU A 12 -5.16 10.58 -6.60
C LEU A 12 -5.00 9.43 -5.59
N TRP A 13 -4.07 9.56 -4.65
CA TRP A 13 -3.88 8.55 -3.60
C TRP A 13 -5.04 8.56 -2.62
N LYS A 14 -5.52 9.74 -2.20
CA LYS A 14 -6.68 9.90 -1.32
C LYS A 14 -7.95 9.34 -1.96
N ASP A 15 -8.18 9.60 -3.23
CA ASP A 15 -9.38 9.12 -3.95
C ASP A 15 -9.36 7.58 -4.07
N ARG A 16 -8.19 7.00 -4.39
CA ARG A 16 -8.05 5.54 -4.42
C ARG A 16 -8.28 4.92 -3.05
N PHE A 17 -7.66 5.47 -2.00
CA PHE A 17 -7.88 4.99 -0.64
C PHE A 17 -9.36 5.12 -0.24
N THR A 18 -9.99 6.26 -0.52
CA THR A 18 -11.41 6.51 -0.20
C THR A 18 -12.33 5.51 -0.87
N TYR A 19 -12.09 5.17 -2.14
CA TYR A 19 -12.87 4.16 -2.85
C TYR A 19 -12.73 2.79 -2.18
N LEU A 20 -11.49 2.33 -1.96
CA LEU A 20 -11.24 1.04 -1.33
C LEU A 20 -11.80 0.97 0.09
N TYR A 21 -11.60 2.02 0.89
CA TYR A 21 -12.10 2.10 2.26
C TYR A 21 -13.63 2.09 2.35
N ARG A 22 -14.34 2.51 1.29
CA ARG A 22 -15.80 2.51 1.24
C ARG A 22 -16.37 1.18 0.73
N GLU A 23 -15.70 0.56 -0.24
CA GLU A 23 -16.26 -0.57 -0.99
C GLU A 23 -15.70 -1.93 -0.57
N GLU A 24 -14.48 -1.98 -0.02
CA GLU A 24 -13.79 -3.23 0.34
C GLU A 24 -13.75 -3.40 1.86
N ASP A 25 -14.19 -4.56 2.34
CA ASP A 25 -14.16 -4.89 3.77
C ASP A 25 -12.72 -5.15 4.28
N ASN A 26 -11.85 -5.67 3.42
CA ASN A 26 -10.42 -5.89 3.70
C ASN A 26 -9.60 -5.58 2.44
N PHE A 27 -8.61 -4.69 2.53
CA PHE A 27 -7.78 -4.31 1.39
C PHE A 27 -6.34 -3.94 1.79
N ILE A 28 -5.45 -4.03 0.80
CA ILE A 28 -4.04 -3.65 0.93
C ILE A 28 -3.78 -2.43 0.04
N PHE A 29 -3.11 -1.41 0.58
CA PHE A 29 -2.74 -0.19 -0.14
C PHE A 29 -1.21 -0.01 -0.18
N PRO A 30 -0.51 -0.65 -1.12
CA PRO A 30 0.94 -0.55 -1.20
C PRO A 30 1.36 0.77 -1.87
N ILE A 31 2.30 1.48 -1.23
CA ILE A 31 2.84 2.75 -1.72
C ILE A 31 4.29 2.52 -2.15
N THR A 32 4.59 2.71 -3.43
CA THR A 32 5.96 2.65 -3.94
C THR A 32 6.52 4.06 -4.02
N ILE A 33 7.64 4.30 -3.34
CA ILE A 33 8.37 5.56 -3.33
C ILE A 33 9.83 5.33 -3.69
N HIS A 34 10.48 6.35 -4.26
CA HIS A 34 11.90 6.32 -4.59
C HIS A 34 12.60 7.53 -3.99
N PRO A 35 13.80 7.41 -3.37
CA PRO A 35 14.50 8.55 -2.77
C PRO A 35 14.72 9.71 -3.76
N ASP A 36 15.04 9.43 -5.02
CA ASP A 36 15.25 10.48 -6.06
C ASP A 36 14.03 11.39 -6.32
N VAL A 37 12.83 10.90 -6.00
CA VAL A 37 11.56 11.61 -6.23
C VAL A 37 10.96 12.03 -4.89
N SER A 38 10.74 11.07 -4.00
CA SER A 38 10.08 11.27 -2.70
C SER A 38 10.95 11.97 -1.66
N GLY A 39 12.27 12.02 -1.86
CA GLY A 39 13.17 12.81 -1.03
C GLY A 39 13.16 14.31 -1.35
N ARG A 40 12.44 14.75 -2.40
CA ARG A 40 12.31 16.17 -2.74
C ARG A 40 11.38 16.87 -1.74
N LEU A 41 11.76 18.06 -1.29
CA LEU A 41 11.07 18.79 -0.21
C LEU A 41 9.54 18.89 -0.38
N HIS A 42 9.06 19.15 -1.60
CA HIS A 42 7.62 19.28 -1.87
C HIS A 42 6.87 17.93 -1.85
N VAL A 43 7.57 16.81 -2.09
CA VAL A 43 7.00 15.46 -1.98
C VAL A 43 7.09 14.94 -0.55
N LEU A 44 8.12 15.32 0.21
CA LEU A 44 8.17 15.04 1.65
C LEU A 44 6.97 15.65 2.37
N LEU A 45 6.67 16.92 2.10
CA LEU A 45 5.49 17.57 2.67
C LEU A 45 4.16 16.93 2.20
N MET A 46 4.12 16.44 0.96
CA MET A 46 2.97 15.67 0.46
C MET A 46 2.77 14.35 1.24
N LEU A 47 3.86 13.64 1.53
CA LEU A 47 3.84 12.40 2.32
C LEU A 47 3.41 12.65 3.76
N GLU A 48 3.89 13.73 4.40
CA GLU A 48 3.47 14.12 5.75
C GLU A 48 1.96 14.34 5.82
N HIS A 49 1.39 15.19 4.95
CA HIS A 49 -0.06 15.42 4.89
C HIS A 49 -0.86 14.16 4.60
N PHE A 50 -0.34 13.28 3.74
CA PHE A 50 -1.01 12.03 3.39
C PHE A 50 -1.03 11.05 4.57
N ILE A 51 0.08 10.91 5.29
CA ILE A 51 0.18 10.06 6.49
C ILE A 51 -0.75 10.58 7.58
N GLU A 52 -0.74 11.89 7.83
CA GLU A 52 -1.65 12.54 8.79
C GLU A 52 -3.12 12.27 8.46
N TRP A 53 -3.50 12.41 7.18
CA TRP A 53 -4.85 12.14 6.71
C TRP A 53 -5.22 10.64 6.77
N ILE A 54 -4.31 9.74 6.40
CA ILE A 54 -4.57 8.29 6.52
C ILE A 54 -4.86 7.92 7.97
N ASN A 55 -4.09 8.45 8.92
CA ASN A 55 -4.22 8.12 10.34
C ASN A 55 -5.52 8.63 10.98
N THR A 56 -6.34 9.43 10.28
CA THR A 56 -7.69 9.78 10.76
C THR A 56 -8.73 8.69 10.50
N HIS A 57 -8.39 7.63 9.76
CA HIS A 57 -9.30 6.52 9.45
C HIS A 57 -9.13 5.39 10.47
N ALA A 58 -10.23 4.72 10.81
CA ALA A 58 -10.19 3.60 11.74
C ALA A 58 -9.59 2.35 11.08
N ASN A 59 -9.02 1.45 11.89
CA ASN A 59 -8.53 0.13 11.46
C ASN A 59 -7.44 0.17 10.37
N VAL A 60 -6.65 1.25 10.30
CA VAL A 60 -5.48 1.32 9.43
C VAL A 60 -4.27 0.72 10.13
N HIS A 61 -3.56 -0.18 9.43
CA HIS A 61 -2.32 -0.79 9.89
C HIS A 61 -1.17 -0.50 8.92
N TRP A 62 -0.11 0.14 9.42
CA TRP A 62 1.14 0.29 8.69
C TRP A 62 1.99 -0.96 8.89
N VAL A 63 2.21 -1.72 7.82
CA VAL A 63 2.92 -3.01 7.87
C VAL A 63 3.95 -3.13 6.75
N CYS A 64 4.87 -4.09 6.88
CA CYS A 64 5.80 -4.41 5.80
C CYS A 64 5.13 -5.26 4.72
N MET A 65 5.61 -5.20 3.48
CA MET A 65 5.11 -6.07 2.39
C MET A 65 5.24 -7.57 2.73
N ALA A 66 6.23 -7.93 3.56
CA ALA A 66 6.40 -9.31 4.03
C ALA A 66 5.25 -9.78 4.93
N ASP A 67 4.69 -8.89 5.75
CA ASP A 67 3.55 -9.21 6.62
C ASP A 67 2.28 -9.39 5.80
N MET A 68 2.03 -8.48 4.85
CA MET A 68 0.93 -8.59 3.88
C MET A 68 0.97 -9.95 3.14
N ALA A 69 2.15 -10.34 2.65
CA ALA A 69 2.32 -11.59 1.93
C ALA A 69 2.15 -12.82 2.82
N ARG A 70 2.45 -12.71 4.13
CA ARG A 70 2.24 -13.78 5.10
C ARG A 70 0.75 -13.96 5.39
N GLU A 71 0.07 -12.89 5.76
CA GLU A 71 -1.37 -12.88 6.06
C GLU A 71 -2.19 -13.42 4.89
N PHE A 72 -1.88 -12.96 3.67
CA PHE A 72 -2.54 -13.48 2.47
C PHE A 72 -2.39 -15.00 2.32
N ARG A 73 -1.20 -15.56 2.59
CA ARG A 73 -0.97 -17.02 2.48
C ARG A 73 -1.67 -17.81 3.58
N GLU A 74 -1.81 -17.23 4.77
CA GLU A 74 -2.53 -17.86 5.89
C GLU A 74 -4.03 -17.96 5.58
N GLU A 75 -4.60 -16.97 4.90
CA GLU A 75 -6.03 -16.94 4.55
C GLU A 75 -6.35 -17.60 3.20
N ASN A 76 -5.39 -17.68 2.29
CA ASN A 76 -5.59 -18.14 0.91
C ASN A 76 -4.67 -19.33 0.61
N PRO A 77 -5.11 -20.57 0.92
CA PRO A 77 -4.30 -21.76 0.66
C PRO A 77 -4.05 -21.91 -0.85
N PRO A 78 -2.84 -22.33 -1.23
CA PRO A 78 -2.51 -22.47 -2.64
C PRO A 78 -3.37 -23.58 -3.28
N PRO A 79 -3.70 -23.46 -4.58
CA PRO A 79 -4.40 -24.52 -5.30
C PRO A 79 -3.64 -25.85 -5.22
N ALA A 80 -4.39 -26.96 -5.22
CA ALA A 80 -3.80 -28.29 -5.15
C ALA A 80 -2.78 -28.50 -6.29
N GLY A 81 -1.56 -28.93 -5.93
CA GLY A 81 -0.47 -29.16 -6.88
C GLY A 81 0.30 -27.91 -7.33
N ALA A 82 0.02 -26.74 -6.74
CA ALA A 82 0.80 -25.53 -7.00
C ALA A 82 2.28 -25.71 -6.62
N ARG A 83 3.18 -25.22 -7.47
CA ARG A 83 4.61 -25.23 -7.20
C ARG A 83 4.98 -24.08 -6.26
N MET A 84 5.42 -24.41 -5.06
CA MET A 84 5.82 -23.43 -4.06
C MET A 84 7.25 -22.91 -4.28
N PRO A 85 7.57 -21.68 -3.79
CA PRO A 85 8.93 -21.19 -3.73
C PRO A 85 9.85 -22.13 -2.96
N ARG A 86 11.16 -22.07 -3.27
CA ARG A 86 12.15 -22.94 -2.63
C ARG A 86 12.12 -22.77 -1.10
N GLY A 87 11.92 -23.87 -0.38
CA GLY A 87 11.90 -23.88 1.09
C GLY A 87 10.55 -23.53 1.72
N MET A 88 9.49 -23.44 0.92
CA MET A 88 8.12 -23.29 1.41
C MET A 88 7.30 -24.53 1.03
N GLU A 89 6.54 -25.04 1.99
CA GLU A 89 5.50 -26.04 1.76
C GLU A 89 4.18 -25.35 1.43
N ALA A 90 3.28 -26.08 0.76
CA ALA A 90 1.89 -25.64 0.68
C ALA A 90 1.30 -25.70 2.11
N ALA A 91 0.69 -24.60 2.54
CA ALA A 91 0.03 -24.51 3.85
C ALA A 91 -1.15 -25.48 3.95
#